data_AF-A0A1I7XVV1-F1
#
_entry.id   AF-A0A1I7XVV1-F1
#
_cell.length_a   1.000
_cell.length_b   1.000
_cell.length_c   1.000
_cell.angle_alpha   90.00
_cell.angle_beta   90.00
_cell.angle_gamma   90.00
#
_symmetry.space_group_name_H-M   'P 1'
#
loop_
_entity.id
_entity.type
_entity.pdbx_description
1 polymer ?
#
loop_
_entity_poly.entity_id
_entity_poly.type
_entity_poly.pdbx_seq_one_letter_code
_entity_poly.pdbx_strand_id
1 'polypeptide(L)'
;MVSSFLHFVYSGPVTFTQINGYPPIAAMVMGYVFFFLMGFGCSIHIELSLNRLVAVYFPITYKSIFSDRSCRYLLAFNVLFVAALISLFYVVPCNIMGYSASLHGYVILDCPDGSPRNIPIGTAINYFCQYALCIGAIVVDCITLPKIVMINRKRSEHQNEHENRNVRFFIQNFFLNFPMLLHIVFLTISDFSMEDSMEVHRILNFLLGRFAEFVNA
;
A
#
# COMPACT_ATOMS: atom_id res chain seq x y z
N MET A 1 4.18 -4.37 -9.49
CA MET A 1 4.46 -4.16 -10.92
C MET A 1 4.60 -2.68 -11.29
N VAL A 2 3.56 -1.84 -11.18
CA VAL A 2 3.67 -0.41 -11.60
C VAL A 2 4.59 0.40 -10.68
N SER A 3 4.49 0.22 -9.36
CA SER A 3 5.41 0.82 -8.38
C SER A 3 6.87 0.37 -8.62
N SER A 4 7.07 -0.91 -8.92
CA SER A 4 8.37 -1.51 -9.28
C SER A 4 9.02 -0.83 -10.50
N PHE A 5 8.20 -0.53 -11.51
CA PHE A 5 8.64 0.16 -12.72
C PHE A 5 9.08 1.59 -12.42
N LEU A 6 8.30 2.34 -11.62
CA LEU A 6 8.68 3.71 -11.20
C LEU A 6 10.02 3.71 -10.48
N HIS A 7 10.22 2.75 -9.59
CA HIS A 7 11.47 2.68 -8.89
C HIS A 7 12.64 2.17 -9.73
N PHE A 8 12.41 1.36 -10.77
CA PHE A 8 13.46 0.94 -11.70
C PHE A 8 13.88 2.08 -12.63
N VAL A 9 12.91 2.86 -13.12
CA VAL A 9 13.14 3.93 -14.10
C VAL A 9 13.61 5.22 -13.45
N TYR A 10 13.15 5.53 -12.24
CA TYR A 10 13.44 6.81 -11.59
C TYR A 10 14.22 6.65 -10.29
N SER A 11 13.62 6.01 -9.26
CA SER A 11 14.25 5.97 -7.94
C SER A 11 15.66 5.39 -8.00
N GLY A 12 15.84 4.20 -8.59
CA GLY A 12 17.14 3.53 -8.70
C GLY A 12 18.21 4.40 -9.38
N PRO A 13 18.01 4.85 -10.63
CA PRO A 13 18.96 5.73 -11.30
C PRO A 13 19.27 7.02 -10.52
N VAL A 14 18.27 7.66 -9.93
CA VAL A 14 18.45 8.87 -9.12
C VAL A 14 19.28 8.56 -7.86
N THR A 15 19.05 7.44 -7.18
CA THR A 15 19.86 6.99 -6.04
C THR A 15 21.29 6.67 -6.42
N PHE A 16 21.52 5.95 -7.54
CA PHE A 16 22.86 5.53 -7.95
C PHE A 16 23.69 6.70 -8.44
N THR A 17 23.06 7.66 -9.13
CA THR A 17 23.78 8.79 -9.72
C THR A 17 24.03 9.91 -8.72
N GLN A 18 23.18 10.08 -7.69
CA GLN A 18 23.24 11.19 -6.71
C GLN A 18 23.41 12.57 -7.38
N ILE A 19 22.95 12.72 -8.63
CA ILE A 19 23.12 13.96 -9.40
C ILE A 19 22.14 14.99 -8.87
N ASN A 20 22.64 16.12 -8.35
CA ASN A 20 21.84 17.24 -7.83
C ASN A 20 21.10 18.05 -8.90
N GLY A 21 21.08 17.59 -10.15
CA GLY A 21 20.50 18.29 -11.31
C GLY A 21 19.09 17.85 -11.71
N TYR A 22 18.46 16.92 -10.99
CA TYR A 22 17.10 16.51 -11.32
C TYR A 22 16.09 17.63 -11.03
N PRO A 23 15.16 17.94 -11.95
CA PRO A 23 14.19 19.00 -11.74
C PRO A 23 13.26 18.64 -10.57
N PRO A 24 13.01 19.56 -9.61
CA PRO A 24 12.15 19.30 -8.45
C PRO A 24 10.74 18.81 -8.82
N ILE A 25 10.22 19.28 -9.97
CA ILE A 25 8.92 18.86 -10.50
C ILE A 25 8.88 17.35 -10.79
N ALA A 26 9.97 16.77 -11.29
CA ALA A 26 10.02 15.32 -11.54
C ALA A 26 9.94 14.54 -10.23
N ALA A 27 10.65 14.97 -9.18
CA ALA A 27 10.56 14.35 -7.87
C ALA A 27 9.15 14.43 -7.27
N MET A 28 8.46 15.56 -7.46
CA MET A 28 7.07 15.75 -7.02
C MET A 28 6.10 14.84 -7.77
N VAL A 29 6.16 14.80 -9.10
CA VAL A 29 5.28 13.93 -9.92
C VAL A 29 5.50 12.46 -9.57
N MET A 30 6.75 12.04 -9.44
CA MET A 30 7.09 10.67 -9.08
C MET A 30 6.61 10.31 -7.67
N GLY A 31 6.71 11.25 -6.72
CA GLY A 31 6.11 11.12 -5.40
C GLY A 31 4.60 10.89 -5.47
N TYR A 32 3.88 11.74 -6.21
CA TYR A 32 2.43 11.61 -6.37
C TYR A 32 2.03 10.23 -6.88
N VAL A 33 2.67 9.78 -7.96
CA VAL A 33 2.33 8.47 -8.58
C VAL A 33 2.65 7.33 -7.61
N PHE A 34 3.78 7.38 -6.90
CA PHE A 34 4.15 6.37 -5.93
C PHE A 34 3.12 6.25 -4.80
N PHE A 35 2.79 7.36 -4.14
CA PHE A 35 1.82 7.35 -3.03
C PHE A 35 0.41 6.98 -3.50
N PHE A 36 0.00 7.40 -4.71
CA PHE A 36 -1.26 6.98 -5.31
C PHE A 36 -1.31 5.46 -5.48
N LEU A 37 -0.28 4.86 -6.09
CA LEU A 37 -0.25 3.41 -6.32
C LEU A 37 -0.18 2.63 -5.01
N MET A 38 0.57 3.12 -4.03
CA MET A 38 0.66 2.50 -2.70
C MET A 38 -0.70 2.56 -1.98
N GLY A 39 -1.33 3.73 -1.90
CA GLY A 39 -2.64 3.90 -1.24
C GLY A 39 -3.74 3.10 -1.93
N PHE A 40 -3.73 3.08 -3.26
CA PHE A 40 -4.66 2.29 -4.07
C PHE A 40 -4.45 0.78 -3.83
N GLY A 41 -3.21 0.32 -3.80
CA GLY A 41 -2.85 -1.06 -3.47
C GLY A 41 -3.41 -1.48 -2.11
N CYS A 42 -3.17 -0.69 -1.06
CA CYS A 42 -3.67 -1.00 0.28
C CYS A 42 -5.20 -1.08 0.33
N SER A 43 -5.88 -0.18 -0.39
CA SER A 43 -7.34 -0.12 -0.45
C SER A 43 -7.93 -1.34 -1.17
N ILE A 44 -7.34 -1.77 -2.30
CA ILE A 44 -7.79 -2.98 -3.00
C ILE A 44 -7.56 -4.24 -2.16
N HIS A 45 -6.47 -4.30 -1.39
CA HIS A 45 -6.18 -5.44 -0.52
C HIS A 45 -7.24 -5.64 0.58
N ILE A 46 -7.66 -4.56 1.26
CA ILE A 46 -8.74 -4.66 2.25
C ILE A 46 -10.07 -5.01 1.59
N GLU A 47 -10.40 -4.43 0.43
CA GLU A 47 -11.62 -4.75 -0.31
C GLU A 47 -11.67 -6.23 -0.72
N LEU A 48 -10.53 -6.79 -1.16
CA LEU A 48 -10.43 -8.20 -1.51
C LEU A 48 -10.59 -9.11 -0.28
N SER A 49 -10.00 -8.74 0.85
CA SER A 49 -10.18 -9.44 2.13
C SER A 49 -11.64 -9.40 2.59
N LEU A 50 -12.31 -8.25 2.48
CA LEU A 50 -13.75 -8.10 2.80
C LEU A 50 -14.63 -8.91 1.86
N ASN A 51 -14.33 -8.91 0.56
CA ASN A 51 -15.04 -9.72 -0.43
C ASN A 51 -15.03 -11.20 -0.05
N ARG A 52 -13.87 -11.73 0.36
CA ARG A 52 -13.72 -13.12 0.81
C ARG A 52 -14.44 -13.38 2.13
N LEU A 53 -14.35 -12.46 3.10
CA LEU A 53 -15.08 -12.59 4.36
C LEU A 53 -16.58 -12.71 4.11
N VAL A 54 -17.16 -11.81 3.30
CA VAL A 54 -18.59 -11.83 2.99
C VAL A 54 -18.98 -13.07 2.20
N ALA A 55 -18.15 -13.53 1.25
CA ALA A 55 -18.39 -14.77 0.51
C ALA A 55 -18.51 -16.00 1.44
N VAL A 56 -17.68 -16.06 2.49
CA VAL A 56 -17.57 -17.21 3.40
C VAL A 56 -18.58 -17.15 4.55
N TYR A 57 -18.81 -15.98 5.14
CA TYR A 57 -19.70 -15.82 6.29
C TYR A 57 -21.15 -15.47 5.91
N PHE A 58 -21.35 -14.79 4.79
CA PHE A 58 -22.66 -14.30 4.35
C PHE A 58 -22.96 -14.64 2.88
N PRO A 59 -22.98 -15.94 2.50
CA PRO A 59 -23.11 -16.37 1.11
C PRO A 59 -24.45 -15.95 0.46
N ILE A 60 -25.51 -15.76 1.26
CA ILE A 60 -26.83 -15.37 0.76
C ILE A 60 -26.84 -13.91 0.29
N THR A 61 -26.20 -13.01 1.04
CA THR A 61 -26.15 -11.58 0.72
C THR A 61 -24.97 -11.20 -0.16
N TYR A 62 -23.99 -12.09 -0.34
CA TYR A 62 -22.81 -11.88 -1.18
C TYR A 62 -23.14 -11.30 -2.56
N LYS A 63 -24.10 -11.90 -3.28
CA LYS A 63 -24.50 -11.45 -4.63
C LYS A 63 -25.10 -10.04 -4.66
N SER A 64 -25.65 -9.57 -3.54
CA SER A 64 -26.20 -8.22 -3.41
C SER A 64 -25.11 -7.20 -3.08
N ILE A 65 -24.12 -7.58 -2.26
CA ILE A 65 -23.06 -6.68 -1.80
C ILE A 65 -21.96 -6.57 -2.87
N PHE A 66 -21.42 -7.71 -3.30
CA PHE A 66 -20.34 -7.82 -4.29
C PHE A 66 -20.89 -8.29 -5.64
N SER A 67 -21.76 -7.46 -6.25
CA SER A 67 -22.17 -7.63 -7.65
C SER A 67 -21.16 -6.98 -8.61
N ASP A 68 -21.13 -7.37 -9.88
CA ASP A 68 -20.25 -6.73 -10.89
C ASP A 68 -20.47 -5.23 -11.01
N ARG A 69 -21.70 -4.76 -10.76
CA ARG A 69 -22.03 -3.33 -10.73
C ARG A 69 -21.44 -2.68 -9.49
N SER A 70 -21.62 -3.28 -8.31
CA SER A 70 -21.07 -2.79 -7.05
C SER A 70 -19.53 -2.74 -7.07
N CYS A 71 -18.88 -3.79 -7.56
CA CYS A 71 -17.42 -3.86 -7.66
C CYS A 71 -16.85 -2.77 -8.59
N ARG A 72 -17.51 -2.49 -9.72
CA ARG A 72 -17.11 -1.36 -10.59
C ARG A 72 -17.26 -0.01 -9.91
N TYR A 73 -18.33 0.20 -9.14
CA TYR A 73 -18.51 1.44 -8.39
C TYR A 73 -17.50 1.58 -7.25
N LEU A 74 -17.22 0.51 -6.51
CA LEU A 74 -16.19 0.49 -5.45
C LEU A 74 -14.82 0.83 -6.03
N LEU A 75 -14.45 0.20 -7.15
CA LEU A 75 -13.19 0.48 -7.83
C LEU A 75 -13.08 1.94 -8.28
N ALA A 76 -14.13 2.46 -8.94
CA ALA A 76 -14.14 3.85 -9.40
C ALA A 76 -14.07 4.84 -8.23
N PHE A 77 -14.83 4.58 -7.16
CA PHE A 77 -14.78 5.37 -5.93
C PHE A 77 -13.38 5.35 -5.30
N ASN A 78 -12.77 4.18 -5.19
CA ASN A 78 -11.45 4.01 -4.59
C ASN A 78 -10.37 4.78 -5.37
N VAL A 79 -10.37 4.70 -6.70
CA VAL A 79 -9.46 5.48 -7.55
C VAL A 79 -9.61 6.99 -7.30
N LEU A 80 -10.85 7.50 -7.30
CA LEU A 80 -11.11 8.93 -7.09
C LEU A 80 -10.76 9.37 -5.66
N PHE A 81 -11.10 8.55 -4.67
CA PHE A 81 -10.86 8.83 -3.26
C PHE A 81 -9.36 8.89 -2.95
N VAL A 82 -8.58 7.89 -3.40
CA VAL A 82 -7.13 7.90 -3.21
C VAL A 82 -6.48 9.06 -3.96
N ALA A 83 -6.88 9.34 -5.20
CA ALA A 83 -6.38 10.51 -5.93
C ALA A 83 -6.65 11.82 -5.20
N ALA A 84 -7.86 11.99 -4.64
CA ALA A 84 -8.21 13.17 -3.85
C ALA A 84 -7.37 13.29 -2.57
N LEU A 85 -7.19 12.18 -1.84
CA LEU A 85 -6.36 12.16 -0.63
C LEU A 85 -4.90 12.52 -0.91
N ILE A 86 -4.29 11.94 -1.95
CA ILE A 86 -2.89 12.25 -2.30
C ILE A 86 -2.76 13.70 -2.79
N SER A 87 -3.78 14.24 -3.45
CA SER A 87 -3.76 15.65 -3.89
C SER A 87 -3.70 16.63 -2.72
N LEU A 88 -4.16 16.26 -1.51
CA LEU A 88 -4.05 17.11 -0.32
C LEU A 88 -2.58 17.44 0.03
N PHE A 89 -1.62 16.57 -0.32
CA PHE A 89 -0.19 16.83 -0.13
C PHE A 89 0.34 18.02 -0.92
N TYR A 90 -0.30 18.31 -2.05
CA TYR A 90 0.14 19.35 -2.97
C TYR A 90 -0.67 20.64 -2.82
N VAL A 91 -1.85 20.55 -2.20
CA VAL A 91 -2.71 21.72 -1.92
C VAL A 91 -2.39 22.33 -0.56
N VAL A 92 -2.04 21.52 0.44
CA VAL A 92 -1.70 22.03 1.78
C VAL A 92 -0.23 22.46 1.79
N PRO A 93 0.06 23.71 2.21
CA PRO A 93 1.43 24.20 2.26
C PRO A 93 2.30 23.31 3.15
N CYS A 94 3.57 23.16 2.79
CA CYS A 94 4.55 22.39 3.55
C CYS A 94 4.24 20.89 3.74
N ASN A 95 3.45 20.28 2.84
CA ASN A 95 3.17 18.84 2.84
C ASN A 95 3.58 18.16 1.52
N ILE A 96 4.40 18.83 0.71
CA ILE A 96 4.79 18.34 -0.61
C ILE A 96 5.65 17.10 -0.47
N MET A 97 5.27 16.05 -1.19
CA MET A 97 5.99 14.79 -1.22
C MET A 97 6.90 14.71 -2.45
N GLY A 98 8.08 14.14 -2.25
CA GLY A 98 9.04 13.93 -3.32
C GLY A 98 10.02 12.80 -3.02
N TYR A 99 10.66 12.31 -4.07
CA TYR A 99 11.78 11.38 -3.91
C TYR A 99 13.05 12.14 -3.51
N SER A 100 13.70 11.72 -2.43
CA SER A 100 15.01 12.24 -2.02
C SER A 100 16.10 11.19 -2.26
N ALA A 101 17.13 11.57 -3.02
CA ALA A 101 18.27 10.74 -3.33
C ALA A 101 19.15 10.48 -2.09
N SER A 102 19.33 11.51 -1.24
CA SER A 102 20.13 11.41 -0.01
C SER A 102 19.45 10.54 1.04
N LEU A 103 18.12 10.61 1.13
CA LEU A 103 17.33 9.84 2.09
C LEU A 103 16.89 8.47 1.53
N HIS A 104 17.31 8.13 0.31
CA HIS A 104 17.05 6.85 -0.35
C HIS A 104 15.56 6.47 -0.41
N GLY A 105 14.66 7.45 -0.48
CA GLY A 105 13.24 7.20 -0.26
C GLY A 105 12.31 8.35 -0.64
N TYR A 106 11.03 8.04 -0.72
CA TYR A 106 9.97 9.03 -0.83
C TYR A 106 9.70 9.62 0.56
N VAL A 107 9.88 10.93 0.69
CA VAL A 107 9.72 11.65 1.95
C VAL A 107 8.89 12.91 1.74
N ILE A 108 8.34 13.45 2.83
CA ILE A 108 7.78 14.80 2.83
C ILE A 108 8.94 15.78 2.82
N LEU A 109 9.00 16.64 1.81
CA LEU A 109 10.04 17.66 1.68
C LEU A 109 9.86 18.74 2.74
N ASP A 110 10.97 19.30 3.22
CA ASP A 110 10.96 20.40 4.18
C ASP A 110 10.36 21.67 3.57
N CYS A 111 9.81 22.54 4.42
CA CYS A 111 9.32 23.85 4.00
C CYS A 111 10.45 24.67 3.35
N PRO A 112 10.19 25.42 2.27
CA PRO A 112 11.16 26.35 1.69
C PRO A 112 11.74 27.33 2.71
N ASP A 113 10.91 27.76 3.66
CA ASP A 113 11.26 28.76 4.67
C ASP A 113 11.81 28.16 5.97
N GLY A 114 12.01 26.83 6.03
CA GLY A 114 12.46 26.12 7.23
C GLY A 114 11.46 26.15 8.40
N SER A 115 10.26 26.68 8.20
CA SER A 115 9.20 26.76 9.20
C SER A 115 8.74 25.37 9.64
N PRO A 116 8.36 25.17 10.92
CA PRO A 116 7.81 23.90 11.38
C PRO A 116 6.48 23.57 10.68
N ARG A 117 6.21 22.27 10.49
CA ARG A 117 4.96 21.79 9.91
C ARG A 117 3.80 22.04 10.87
N ASN A 118 2.86 22.90 10.48
CA ASN A 118 1.69 23.21 11.30
C ASN A 118 0.63 22.08 11.33
N ILE A 119 0.53 21.28 10.27
CA ILE A 119 -0.45 20.18 10.15
C ILE A 119 0.23 18.94 9.52
N PRO A 120 0.39 17.82 10.26
CA PRO A 120 1.06 16.60 9.77
C PRO A 120 0.09 15.68 9.01
N ILE A 121 -0.41 16.15 7.86
CA ILE A 121 -1.38 15.38 7.04
C ILE A 121 -0.76 14.08 6.52
N GLY A 122 0.53 14.09 6.18
CA GLY A 122 1.23 12.90 5.69
C GLY A 122 1.27 11.78 6.69
N THR A 123 1.65 12.12 7.91
CA THR A 123 1.65 11.19 9.02
C THR A 123 0.24 10.66 9.30
N ALA A 124 -0.79 11.52 9.26
CA ALA A 124 -2.18 11.08 9.47
C ALA A 124 -2.66 10.10 8.38
N ILE A 125 -2.36 10.37 7.11
CA ILE A 125 -2.71 9.49 5.99
C ILE A 125 -1.93 8.17 6.05
N ASN A 126 -0.64 8.21 6.42
CA ASN A 126 0.16 7.01 6.62
C ASN A 126 -0.40 6.14 7.75
N TYR A 127 -0.82 6.74 8.86
CA TYR A 127 -1.49 6.02 9.95
C TYR A 127 -2.84 5.44 9.54
N PHE A 128 -3.64 6.18 8.78
CA PHE A 128 -4.89 5.66 8.24
C PHE A 128 -4.63 4.42 7.36
N CYS A 129 -3.66 4.51 6.45
CA CYS A 129 -3.24 3.39 5.60
C CYS A 129 -2.77 2.19 6.44
N GLN A 130 -1.93 2.43 7.44
CA GLN A 130 -1.37 1.41 8.33
C GLN A 130 -2.45 0.68 9.14
N TYR A 131 -3.27 1.43 9.87
CA TYR A 131 -4.23 0.86 10.82
C TYR A 131 -5.53 0.43 10.17
N ALA A 132 -6.12 1.27 9.30
CA ALA A 132 -7.43 0.97 8.72
C ALA A 132 -7.33 -0.01 7.55
N LEU A 133 -6.33 0.13 6.68
CA LEU A 133 -6.22 -0.70 5.47
C LEU A 133 -5.38 -1.95 5.72
N CYS A 134 -4.11 -1.81 6.10
CA CYS A 134 -3.21 -2.96 6.21
C CYS A 134 -3.52 -3.87 7.40
N ILE A 135 -3.57 -3.33 8.62
CA ILE A 135 -3.92 -4.12 9.81
C ILE A 135 -5.36 -4.63 9.68
N GLY A 136 -6.28 -3.80 9.20
CA GLY A 136 -7.64 -4.22 8.89
C GLY A 136 -7.69 -5.44 7.97
N ALA A 137 -6.91 -5.44 6.87
CA ALA A 137 -6.90 -6.54 5.91
C ALA A 137 -6.35 -7.83 6.54
N ILE A 138 -5.26 -7.73 7.32
CA ILE A 138 -4.68 -8.87 8.04
C ILE A 138 -5.70 -9.45 9.04
N VAL A 139 -6.39 -8.60 9.81
CA VAL A 139 -7.39 -9.04 10.78
C VAL A 139 -8.55 -9.75 10.07
N VAL A 140 -9.06 -9.17 8.98
CA VAL A 140 -10.15 -9.78 8.19
C VAL A 140 -9.71 -11.12 7.60
N ASP A 141 -8.50 -11.22 7.05
CA ASP A 141 -7.96 -12.47 6.52
C ASP A 141 -7.77 -13.52 7.64
N CYS A 142 -7.26 -13.14 8.81
CA CYS A 142 -7.14 -14.01 9.98
C CYS A 142 -8.50 -14.57 10.45
N ILE A 143 -9.57 -13.79 10.35
CA ILE A 143 -10.94 -14.25 10.67
C ILE A 143 -11.48 -15.19 9.58
N THR A 144 -11.07 -14.97 8.33
CA THR A 144 -11.58 -15.71 7.17
C THR A 144 -10.86 -17.06 6.97
N LEU A 145 -9.55 -17.12 7.25
CA LEU A 145 -8.69 -18.30 7.06
C LEU A 145 -9.23 -19.57 7.77
N PRO A 146 -9.59 -19.57 9.07
CA PRO A 146 -10.03 -20.78 9.75
C PRO A 146 -11.29 -21.37 9.11
N LYS A 147 -12.23 -20.52 8.70
CA LYS A 147 -13.49 -20.96 8.13
C LYS A 147 -13.31 -21.52 6.72
N ILE A 148 -12.44 -20.92 5.90
CA ILE A 148 -12.05 -21.48 4.60
C ILE A 148 -11.43 -22.87 4.78
N VAL A 149 -10.48 -23.02 5.71
CA VAL A 149 -9.83 -24.31 6.00
C VAL A 149 -10.84 -25.35 6.48
N MET A 150 -11.79 -24.98 7.35
CA MET A 150 -12.84 -25.88 7.82
C MET A 150 -13.76 -26.35 6.70
N ILE A 151 -14.18 -25.45 5.80
CA ILE A 151 -15.03 -25.79 4.64
C ILE A 151 -14.28 -26.76 3.72
N ASN A 152 -13.01 -26.46 3.41
CA ASN A 152 -12.19 -27.32 2.56
C ASN A 152 -11.96 -28.71 3.15
N ARG A 153 -11.68 -28.81 4.46
CA ARG A 153 -11.53 -30.13 5.12
C ARG A 153 -12.80 -30.97 5.05
N LYS A 154 -13.98 -30.36 5.17
CA LYS A 154 -15.27 -31.07 5.07
C LYS A 154 -15.63 -31.47 3.63
N ARG A 155 -15.12 -30.76 2.63
CA ARG A 155 -15.45 -30.96 1.21
C ARG A 155 -14.45 -31.82 0.44
N SER A 156 -13.35 -32.18 1.08
CA SER A 156 -12.24 -32.97 0.52
C SER A 156 -12.63 -34.38 0.01
N GLU A 157 -13.86 -34.86 0.25
CA GLU A 157 -14.36 -36.10 -0.35
C GLU A 157 -14.81 -35.95 -1.81
N HIS A 158 -15.02 -34.73 -2.33
CA HIS A 158 -15.37 -34.45 -3.73
C HIS A 158 -14.49 -33.31 -4.28
N GLN A 159 -13.27 -33.64 -4.75
CA GLN A 159 -12.28 -32.67 -5.21
C GLN A 159 -12.73 -31.88 -6.46
N ASN A 160 -12.63 -30.55 -6.39
CA ASN A 160 -12.62 -29.65 -7.55
C ASN A 160 -11.30 -28.84 -7.54
N GLU A 161 -10.49 -28.92 -8.61
CA GLU A 161 -9.24 -28.16 -8.78
C GLU A 161 -9.42 -26.64 -8.60
N HIS A 162 -10.60 -26.13 -8.98
CA HIS A 162 -10.94 -24.71 -8.88
C HIS A 162 -10.92 -24.17 -7.44
N GLU A 163 -11.25 -25.00 -6.45
CA GLU A 163 -11.32 -24.60 -5.04
C GLU A 163 -9.91 -24.53 -4.42
N ASN A 164 -9.04 -25.48 -4.75
CA ASN A 164 -7.65 -25.48 -4.30
C ASN A 164 -6.86 -24.26 -4.83
N ARG A 165 -7.17 -23.84 -6.06
CA ARG A 165 -6.65 -22.61 -6.65
C ARG A 165 -7.04 -21.36 -5.85
N ASN A 166 -8.29 -21.26 -5.40
CA ASN A 166 -8.77 -20.11 -4.61
C ASN A 166 -8.07 -20.03 -3.24
N VAL A 167 -7.78 -21.16 -2.61
CA VAL A 167 -7.03 -21.23 -1.34
C VAL A 167 -5.59 -20.76 -1.52
N ARG A 168 -4.94 -21.19 -2.60
CA ARG A 168 -3.57 -20.74 -2.91
C ARG A 168 -3.50 -19.23 -3.09
N PHE A 169 -4.43 -18.65 -3.85
CA PHE A 169 -4.52 -17.19 -4.01
C PHE A 169 -4.85 -16.46 -2.71
N PHE A 170 -5.64 -17.07 -1.83
CA PHE A 170 -5.90 -16.52 -0.50
C PHE A 170 -4.63 -16.47 0.35
N ILE A 171 -3.90 -17.58 0.45
CA ILE A 171 -2.65 -17.66 1.21
C ILE A 171 -1.62 -16.67 0.66
N GLN A 172 -1.49 -16.58 -0.67
CA GLN A 172 -0.60 -15.61 -1.31
C GLN A 172 -0.96 -14.17 -0.90
N ASN A 173 -2.24 -13.80 -0.97
CA ASN A 173 -2.68 -12.45 -0.58
C ASN A 173 -2.48 -12.16 0.91
N PHE A 174 -2.70 -13.15 1.77
CA PHE A 174 -2.47 -13.03 3.21
C PHE A 174 -0.99 -12.74 3.50
N PHE A 175 -0.08 -13.52 2.91
CA PHE A 175 1.36 -13.29 3.08
C PHE A 175 1.82 -11.98 2.44
N LEU A 176 1.14 -11.48 1.42
CA LEU A 176 1.43 -10.21 0.77
C LEU A 176 1.02 -8.99 1.62
N ASN A 177 0.02 -9.12 2.50
CA ASN A 177 -0.39 -8.06 3.42
C ASN A 177 0.69 -7.72 4.47
N PHE A 178 1.51 -8.71 4.88
CA PHE A 178 2.59 -8.50 5.86
C PHE A 178 3.71 -7.56 5.39
N PRO A 179 4.37 -7.79 4.24
CA PRO A 179 5.43 -6.91 3.78
C PRO A 179 4.87 -5.52 3.39
N MET A 180 3.60 -5.43 2.97
CA MET A 180 2.92 -4.15 2.74
C MET A 180 2.71 -3.36 4.04
N LEU A 181 2.25 -4.02 5.12
CA LEU A 181 2.17 -3.40 6.44
C LEU A 181 3.53 -2.90 6.91
N LEU A 182 4.54 -3.77 6.79
CA LEU A 182 5.86 -3.52 7.30
C LEU A 182 6.56 -2.38 6.51
N HIS A 183 6.36 -2.27 5.20
CA HIS A 183 6.77 -1.11 4.40
C HIS A 183 6.16 0.20 4.93
N ILE A 184 4.85 0.23 5.22
CA ILE A 184 4.22 1.45 5.76
C ILE A 184 4.72 1.78 7.16
N VAL A 185 4.94 0.76 8.01
CA VAL A 185 5.52 0.97 9.35
C VAL A 185 6.88 1.67 9.24
N PHE A 186 7.76 1.20 8.35
CA PHE A 186 9.05 1.85 8.14
C PHE A 186 8.92 3.25 7.55
N LEU A 187 7.95 3.46 6.65
CA LEU A 187 7.67 4.79 6.10
C LEU A 187 7.23 5.76 7.19
N THR A 188 6.28 5.36 8.06
CA THR A 188 5.83 6.15 9.21
C THR A 188 6.99 6.45 10.15
N ILE A 189 7.81 5.45 10.50
CA ILE A 189 8.99 5.64 11.37
C ILE A 189 9.99 6.63 10.75
N SER A 190 10.21 6.55 9.43
CA SER A 190 11.12 7.44 8.71
C SER A 190 10.62 8.89 8.58
N ASP A 191 9.31 9.10 8.71
CA ASP A 191 8.66 10.43 8.67
C ASP A 191 8.84 11.19 9.99
N PHE A 192 8.98 10.47 11.12
CA PHE A 192 9.15 11.05 12.45
C PHE A 192 10.58 11.49 12.80
N SER A 193 11.60 11.03 12.06
CA SER A 193 12.99 11.36 12.36
C SER A 193 13.81 11.55 11.08
N MET A 194 14.38 12.76 10.94
CA MET A 194 15.40 13.10 9.96
C MET A 194 16.83 12.78 10.46
N GLU A 195 16.95 12.12 11.61
CA GLU A 195 18.23 11.83 12.25
C GLU A 195 18.97 10.70 11.52
N ASP A 196 20.30 10.81 11.41
CA ASP A 196 21.15 9.83 10.69
C ASP A 196 21.00 8.39 11.24
N SER A 197 20.56 8.24 12.50
CA SER A 197 20.26 6.95 13.13
C SER A 197 19.17 6.13 12.41
N MET A 198 18.38 6.76 11.53
CA MET A 198 17.26 6.14 10.80
C MET A 198 17.60 5.71 9.37
N GLU A 199 18.85 5.88 8.93
CA GLU A 199 19.30 5.48 7.58
C GLU A 199 19.06 3.98 7.32
N VAL A 200 19.38 3.13 8.31
CA VAL A 200 19.14 1.68 8.23
C VAL A 200 17.66 1.36 8.02
N HIS A 201 16.76 2.10 8.69
CA HIS A 201 15.31 1.90 8.54
C HIS A 201 14.83 2.28 7.14
N ARG A 202 15.40 3.32 6.53
CA ARG A 202 15.08 3.76 5.17
C ARG A 202 15.58 2.78 4.12
N ILE A 203 16.80 2.24 4.28
CA ILE A 203 17.32 1.19 3.41
C ILE A 203 16.48 -0.08 3.55
N LEU A 204 16.13 -0.46 4.78
CA LEU A 204 15.24 -1.60 5.01
C LEU A 204 13.89 -1.39 4.33
N ASN A 205 13.29 -0.20 4.47
CA ASN A 205 12.03 0.16 3.81
C ASN A 205 12.12 -0.05 2.30
N PHE A 206 13.18 0.48 1.68
CA PHE A 206 13.43 0.33 0.25
C PHE A 206 13.53 -1.15 -0.14
N LEU A 207 14.31 -1.96 0.59
CA LEU A 207 14.47 -3.39 0.33
C LEU A 207 13.19 -4.19 0.53
N LEU A 208 12.40 -3.87 1.56
CA LEU A 208 11.16 -4.55 1.90
C LEU A 208 10.05 -4.22 0.91
N GLY A 209 9.97 -2.97 0.44
CA GLY A 209 9.14 -2.61 -0.70
C GLY A 209 9.48 -3.48 -1.92
N ARG A 210 10.76 -3.74 -2.19
CA ARG A 210 11.17 -4.61 -3.31
C ARG A 210 10.83 -6.08 -3.08
N PHE A 211 11.00 -6.57 -1.86
CA PHE A 211 10.64 -7.95 -1.53
C PHE A 211 9.14 -8.18 -1.66
N ALA A 212 8.32 -7.25 -1.15
CA ALA A 212 6.86 -7.29 -1.29
C ALA A 212 6.45 -7.38 -2.77
N GLU A 213 7.12 -6.58 -3.61
CA GLU A 213 6.86 -6.54 -5.05
C GLU A 213 7.36 -7.78 -5.79
N PHE A 214 8.49 -8.36 -5.41
CA PHE A 214 9.02 -9.60 -5.98
C PHE A 214 8.11 -10.80 -5.67
N VAL A 215 7.57 -10.89 -4.45
CA VAL A 215 6.60 -11.92 -4.06
C VAL A 215 5.27 -11.79 -4.84
N ASN A 216 4.99 -10.61 -5.38
CA ASN A 216 3.78 -10.31 -6.13
C ASN A 216 3.92 -10.48 -7.65
N ALA A 217 5.12 -10.79 -8.16
CA ALA A 217 5.42 -11.05 -9.58
C ALA A 217 5.37 -12.55 -9.90
#